data_AF-A0AAP6DC23-F1
#
_entry.id   AF-A0AAP6DC23-F1
#
_cell.length_a   1.000
_cell.length_b   1.000
_cell.length_c   1.000
_cell.angle_alpha   90.00
_cell.angle_beta   90.00
_cell.angle_gamma   90.00
#
_symmetry.space_group_name_H-M   'P 1'
#
loop_
_entity.id
_entity.type
_entity.pdbx_description
1 polymer ?
#
loop_
_entity_poly.entity_id
_entity_poly.type
_entity_poly.pdbx_seq_one_letter_code
_entity_poly.pdbx_strand_id
1 'polypeptide(L)'
;IAVAFKADISLIASLVGKSVTTPIAMEISSHLGGEAAVAAILVLIVGLLGAILAYPIYNLIGIKHPIARGLTMGTVSHALGTATCAEKQPVDAAFSSLALVLCGIITSILAPSFFGLAVWLYQ
;
A
#
# COMPACT_ATOMS: atom_id res chain seq x y z
N ILE A 1 -1.20 -15.64 2.44
CA ILE A 1 -2.41 -16.11 1.73
C ILE A 1 -2.03 -16.96 0.52
N ALA A 2 -1.34 -16.43 -0.50
CA ALA A 2 -0.97 -17.21 -1.70
C ALA A 2 -0.25 -18.55 -1.40
N VAL A 3 0.70 -18.54 -0.46
CA VAL A 3 1.39 -19.75 0.03
C VAL A 3 0.42 -20.76 0.66
N ALA A 4 -0.53 -20.30 1.46
CA ALA A 4 -1.52 -21.17 2.12
C ALA A 4 -2.48 -21.84 1.11
N PHE A 5 -2.74 -21.20 -0.02
CA PHE A 5 -3.57 -21.72 -1.10
C PHE A 5 -2.79 -22.53 -2.15
N LYS A 6 -1.48 -22.75 -1.95
CA LYS A 6 -0.59 -23.44 -2.91
C LYS A 6 -0.69 -22.88 -4.34
N ALA A 7 -0.73 -21.55 -4.45
CA ALA A 7 -0.72 -20.86 -5.74
C ALA A 7 0.59 -21.07 -6.51
N ASP A 8 0.57 -20.86 -7.83
CA ASP A 8 1.76 -20.87 -8.68
C ASP A 8 2.83 -19.88 -8.18
N ILE A 9 4.10 -20.24 -8.40
CA ILE A 9 5.26 -19.45 -7.95
C ILE A 9 5.23 -18.02 -8.52
N SER A 10 4.80 -17.87 -9.78
CA SER A 10 4.67 -16.58 -10.45
C SER A 10 3.62 -15.70 -9.78
N LEU A 11 2.50 -16.29 -9.36
CA LEU A 11 1.45 -15.59 -8.65
C LEU A 11 1.89 -15.24 -7.22
N ILE A 12 2.60 -16.13 -6.52
CA ILE A 12 3.19 -15.83 -5.21
C ILE A 12 4.16 -14.64 -5.31
N ALA A 13 5.03 -14.64 -6.33
CA ALA A 13 5.96 -13.54 -6.60
C ALA A 13 5.22 -12.22 -6.89
N SER A 14 4.15 -12.24 -7.68
CA SER A 14 3.31 -11.05 -7.92
C SER A 14 2.60 -10.52 -6.67
N LEU A 15 2.22 -11.38 -5.73
CA LEU A 15 1.48 -10.98 -4.53
C LEU A 15 2.38 -10.48 -3.40
N VAL A 16 3.69 -10.74 -3.43
CA VAL A 16 4.58 -10.44 -2.30
C VAL A 16 4.64 -8.93 -1.99
N GLY A 17 4.56 -8.10 -3.05
CA GLY A 17 4.62 -6.64 -2.98
C GLY A 17 3.26 -5.95 -2.83
N LYS A 18 2.16 -6.66 -2.61
CA LYS A 18 0.79 -6.07 -2.66
C LYS A 18 0.52 -4.91 -1.68
N SER A 19 1.35 -4.77 -0.64
CA SER A 19 1.15 -3.79 0.45
C SER A 19 2.07 -2.56 0.34
N VAL A 20 2.86 -2.45 -0.74
CA VAL A 20 3.67 -1.27 -1.07
C VAL A 20 3.05 -0.50 -2.23
N THR A 21 3.62 0.65 -2.58
CA THR A 21 3.16 1.46 -3.71
C THR A 21 3.37 0.73 -5.03
N THR A 22 2.52 1.03 -6.01
CA THR A 22 2.49 0.35 -7.33
C THR A 22 3.87 0.22 -7.98
N PRO A 23 4.72 1.27 -8.04
CA PRO A 23 6.04 1.14 -8.66
C PRO A 23 6.94 0.14 -7.94
N ILE A 24 6.91 0.13 -6.60
CA ILE A 24 7.73 -0.76 -5.79
C ILE A 24 7.23 -2.21 -5.94
N ALA A 25 5.90 -2.41 -5.91
CA ALA A 25 5.29 -3.73 -6.06
C ALA A 25 5.61 -4.36 -7.43
N MET A 26 5.54 -3.56 -8.50
CA MET A 26 5.86 -3.98 -9.87
C MET A 26 7.33 -4.39 -9.99
N GLU A 27 8.24 -3.60 -9.43
CA GLU A 27 9.67 -3.88 -9.46
C GLU A 27 9.99 -5.18 -8.70
N ILE A 28 9.46 -5.36 -7.48
CA ILE A 28 9.68 -6.60 -6.72
C ILE A 28 9.13 -7.81 -7.49
N SER A 29 7.95 -7.68 -8.09
CA SER A 29 7.35 -8.76 -8.86
C SER A 29 8.20 -9.14 -10.07
N SER A 30 8.70 -8.18 -10.85
CA SER A 30 9.51 -8.46 -12.04
C SER A 30 10.83 -9.14 -11.69
N HIS A 31 11.52 -8.70 -10.64
CA HIS A 31 12.77 -9.33 -10.17
C HIS A 31 12.59 -10.76 -9.68
N LEU A 32 11.43 -11.09 -9.12
CA LEU A 32 11.13 -12.42 -8.59
C LEU A 32 10.48 -13.36 -9.63
N GLY A 33 10.34 -12.93 -10.89
CA GLY A 33 9.72 -13.73 -11.95
C GLY A 33 8.18 -13.80 -11.87
N GLY A 34 7.55 -12.85 -11.18
CA GLY A 34 6.11 -12.65 -11.17
C GLY A 34 5.64 -11.68 -12.26
N GLU A 35 4.34 -11.62 -12.50
CA GLU A 35 3.71 -10.65 -13.40
C GLU A 35 3.51 -9.29 -12.71
N ALA A 36 4.21 -8.27 -13.21
CA ALA A 36 4.12 -6.90 -12.71
C ALA A 36 2.72 -6.29 -12.87
N ALA A 37 1.97 -6.66 -13.91
CA ALA A 37 0.60 -6.20 -14.13
C ALA A 37 -0.34 -6.72 -13.02
N VAL A 38 -0.12 -7.94 -12.54
CA VAL A 38 -0.88 -8.51 -11.41
C VAL A 38 -0.53 -7.79 -10.11
N ALA A 39 0.75 -7.49 -9.88
CA ALA A 39 1.15 -6.68 -8.72
C ALA A 39 0.50 -5.29 -8.75
N ALA A 40 0.52 -4.65 -9.92
CA ALA A 40 -0.04 -3.32 -10.12
C ALA A 40 -1.54 -3.26 -9.81
N ILE A 41 -2.33 -4.16 -10.41
CA ILE A 41 -3.79 -4.16 -10.25
C ILE A 41 -4.19 -4.39 -8.79
N LEU A 42 -3.48 -5.25 -8.06
CA LEU A 42 -3.77 -5.55 -6.65
C LEU A 42 -3.56 -4.32 -5.76
N VAL A 43 -2.44 -3.62 -5.94
CA VAL A 43 -2.18 -2.37 -5.21
C VAL A 43 -3.22 -1.31 -5.58
N LEU A 44 -3.57 -1.21 -6.87
CA LEU A 44 -4.55 -0.25 -7.36
C LEU A 44 -5.93 -0.47 -6.76
N ILE A 45 -6.40 -1.72 -6.67
CA ILE A 45 -7.69 -2.07 -6.06
C ILE A 45 -7.74 -1.60 -4.61
N VAL A 46 -6.72 -1.91 -3.80
CA VAL A 46 -6.68 -1.49 -2.38
C VAL A 46 -6.61 0.03 -2.26
N GLY A 47 -5.73 0.66 -3.05
CA GLY A 47 -5.55 2.11 -3.06
C GLY A 47 -6.82 2.87 -3.46
N LEU A 48 -7.51 2.38 -4.48
CA LEU A 48 -8.76 2.94 -4.98
C LEU A 48 -9.91 2.74 -3.98
N LEU A 49 -10.04 1.56 -3.39
CA LEU A 49 -11.07 1.29 -2.38
C LEU A 49 -10.88 2.22 -1.18
N GLY A 50 -9.65 2.39 -0.70
CA GLY A 50 -9.35 3.35 0.36
C GLY A 50 -9.67 4.79 -0.05
N ALA A 51 -9.31 5.19 -1.27
CA ALA A 51 -9.61 6.53 -1.80
C ALA A 51 -11.12 6.84 -1.81
N ILE A 52 -11.94 5.88 -2.24
CA ILE A 52 -13.40 6.05 -2.34
C ILE A 52 -14.08 5.95 -0.98
N LEU A 53 -13.71 4.95 -0.16
CA LEU A 53 -14.46 4.58 1.04
C LEU A 53 -14.03 5.32 2.31
N ALA A 54 -12.79 5.84 2.38
CA ALA A 54 -12.26 6.43 3.60
C ALA A 54 -13.09 7.60 4.13
N TYR A 55 -13.43 8.58 3.30
CA TYR A 55 -14.21 9.75 3.72
C TYR A 55 -15.63 9.41 4.20
N PRO A 56 -16.41 8.57 3.47
CA PRO A 56 -17.68 8.04 3.97
C PRO A 56 -17.53 7.35 5.32
N ILE A 57 -16.50 6.51 5.49
CA ILE A 57 -16.25 5.82 6.76
C ILE A 57 -15.92 6.82 7.86
N TYR A 58 -14.98 7.76 7.64
CA TYR A 58 -14.61 8.78 8.61
C TYR A 58 -15.82 9.58 9.10
N ASN A 59 -16.71 9.96 8.18
CA ASN A 59 -17.91 10.71 8.52
C ASN A 59 -18.91 9.84 9.31
N LEU A 60 -19.05 8.55 8.98
CA LEU A 60 -19.92 7.61 9.70
C LEU A 60 -19.46 7.38 11.14
N ILE A 61 -18.14 7.24 11.36
CA ILE A 61 -17.56 7.03 12.69
C ILE A 61 -17.23 8.34 13.43
N GLY A 62 -17.50 9.50 12.82
CA GLY A 62 -17.31 10.81 13.44
C GLY A 62 -15.87 11.34 13.50
N ILE A 63 -14.93 10.79 12.73
CA ILE A 63 -13.55 11.31 12.65
C ILE A 63 -13.53 12.57 11.78
N LYS A 64 -13.24 13.71 12.42
CA LYS A 64 -13.15 15.01 11.75
C LYS A 64 -11.74 15.61 11.75
N HIS A 65 -10.85 15.09 12.61
CA HIS A 65 -9.54 15.69 12.82
C HIS A 65 -8.63 15.48 11.59
N PRO A 66 -8.03 16.56 11.03
CA PRO A 66 -7.30 16.48 9.76
C PRO A 66 -6.07 15.58 9.84
N ILE A 67 -5.35 15.59 10.98
CA ILE A 67 -4.22 14.68 11.21
C ILE A 67 -4.67 13.22 11.13
N ALA A 68 -5.78 12.87 11.79
CA ALA A 68 -6.26 11.50 11.81
C ALA A 68 -6.68 11.04 10.42
N ARG A 69 -7.48 11.85 9.71
CA ARG A 69 -7.96 11.56 8.34
C ARG A 69 -6.82 11.47 7.34
N GLY A 70 -5.90 12.42 7.38
CA GLY A 70 -4.77 12.48 6.47
C GLY A 70 -3.80 11.34 6.68
N LEU A 71 -3.34 11.10 7.92
CA LEU A 71 -2.40 10.01 8.19
C LEU A 71 -2.97 8.64 7.80
N THR A 72 -4.23 8.36 8.19
CA THR A 72 -4.88 7.10 7.84
C THR A 72 -5.08 6.96 6.34
N MET A 73 -5.46 8.02 5.63
CA MET A 73 -5.63 7.99 4.18
C MET A 73 -4.32 7.66 3.46
N GLY A 74 -3.22 8.32 3.82
CA GLY A 74 -1.93 8.12 3.17
C GLY A 74 -1.34 6.73 3.42
N THR A 75 -1.57 6.17 4.61
CA THR A 75 -1.10 4.81 4.94
C THR A 75 -1.89 3.72 4.22
N VAL A 76 -3.21 3.85 4.09
CA VAL A 76 -4.08 2.77 3.58
C VAL A 76 -4.29 2.85 2.06
N SER A 77 -4.33 4.06 1.52
CA SER A 77 -4.77 4.33 0.14
C SER A 77 -3.64 4.84 -0.76
N HIS A 78 -2.44 5.03 -0.19
CA HIS A 78 -1.25 5.52 -0.86
C HIS A 78 -1.48 6.84 -1.63
N ALA A 79 -0.90 6.97 -2.83
CA ALA A 79 -0.98 8.18 -3.66
C ALA A 79 -2.41 8.51 -4.10
N LEU A 80 -3.23 7.49 -4.39
CA LEU A 80 -4.62 7.68 -4.80
C LEU A 80 -5.45 8.34 -3.70
N GLY A 81 -5.31 7.88 -2.46
CA GLY A 81 -6.01 8.52 -1.34
C GLY A 81 -5.51 9.92 -1.03
N THR A 82 -4.22 10.19 -1.19
CA THR A 82 -3.68 11.55 -1.08
C THR A 82 -4.28 12.49 -2.12
N ALA A 83 -4.48 12.03 -3.35
CA ALA A 83 -5.19 12.80 -4.38
C ALA A 83 -6.63 13.09 -3.97
N THR A 84 -7.37 12.10 -3.45
CA THR A 84 -8.73 12.32 -2.95
C THR A 84 -8.77 13.29 -1.76
N CYS A 85 -7.78 13.25 -0.86
CA CYS A 85 -7.65 14.26 0.18
C CYS A 85 -7.44 15.65 -0.42
N ALA A 86 -6.59 15.80 -1.43
CA ALA A 86 -6.34 17.09 -2.07
C ALA A 86 -7.62 17.68 -2.69
N GLU A 87 -8.49 16.83 -3.25
CA GLU A 87 -9.79 17.24 -3.80
C GLU A 87 -10.82 17.59 -2.72
N LYS A 88 -10.88 16.83 -1.61
CA LYS A 88 -11.94 17.00 -0.59
C LYS A 88 -11.56 17.97 0.53
N GLN A 89 -10.37 17.83 1.09
CA GLN A 89 -9.87 18.64 2.21
C GLN A 89 -8.34 18.79 2.09
N PRO A 90 -7.84 19.91 1.56
CA PRO A 90 -6.40 20.10 1.28
C PRO A 90 -5.50 19.91 2.51
N VAL A 91 -6.00 20.22 3.71
CA VAL A 91 -5.27 20.02 4.97
C VAL A 91 -5.01 18.53 5.25
N ASP A 92 -5.97 17.66 4.96
CA ASP A 92 -5.82 16.21 5.11
C ASP A 92 -4.75 15.68 4.13
N ALA A 93 -4.63 16.31 2.95
CA ALA A 93 -3.65 15.94 1.93
C ALA A 93 -2.20 16.18 2.37
N ALA A 94 -1.96 17.24 3.15
CA ALA A 94 -0.64 17.51 3.72
C ALA A 94 -0.21 16.39 4.67
N PHE A 95 -1.09 15.97 5.59
CA PHE A 95 -0.82 14.86 6.50
C PHE A 95 -0.77 13.50 5.78
N SER A 96 -1.57 13.30 4.74
CA SER A 96 -1.52 12.11 3.88
C SER A 96 -0.19 11.98 3.13
N SER A 97 0.34 13.11 2.63
CA SER A 97 1.65 13.16 1.99
C SER A 97 2.78 12.87 2.97
N LEU A 98 2.68 13.38 4.20
CA LEU A 98 3.61 13.05 5.29
C LEU A 98 3.59 11.54 5.59
N ALA A 99 2.41 10.93 5.69
CA ALA A 99 2.27 9.49 5.91
C ALA A 99 2.88 8.66 4.78
N LEU A 100 2.72 9.08 3.52
CA LEU A 100 3.35 8.44 2.36
C LEU A 100 4.88 8.47 2.45
N VAL A 101 5.47 9.63 2.77
CA VAL A 101 6.93 9.79 2.89
C VAL A 101 7.45 8.94 4.05
N LEU A 102 6.81 9.00 5.22
CA LEU A 102 7.20 8.20 6.37
C LEU A 102 7.09 6.70 6.08
N CYS A 103 5.99 6.26 5.47
CA CYS A 103 5.81 4.87 5.06
C CYS A 103 6.91 4.42 4.08
N GLY A 104 7.25 5.27 3.09
CA GLY A 104 8.32 4.99 2.13
C GLY A 104 9.69 4.85 2.81
N ILE A 105 10.04 5.74 3.75
CA ILE A 105 11.30 5.68 4.49
C ILE A 105 11.35 4.43 5.37
N ILE A 106 10.32 4.21 6.18
CA ILE A 106 10.23 3.07 7.11
C ILE A 106 10.31 1.75 6.32
N THR A 107 9.54 1.64 5.24
CA THR A 107 9.54 0.43 4.41
C THR A 107 10.88 0.23 3.71
N SER A 108 11.52 1.29 3.22
CA SER A 108 12.85 1.19 2.60
C SER A 108 13.92 0.71 3.58
N ILE A 109 13.86 1.12 4.84
CA ILE A 109 14.79 0.68 5.89
C ILE A 109 14.49 -0.76 6.31
N LEU A 110 13.22 -1.13 6.43
CA LEU A 110 12.80 -2.47 6.92
C LEU A 110 12.85 -3.56 5.85
N ALA A 111 12.66 -3.21 4.57
CA ALA A 111 12.54 -4.18 3.48
C ALA A 111 13.73 -5.16 3.38
N PRO A 112 15.01 -4.74 3.50
CA PRO A 112 16.15 -5.67 3.45
C PRO A 112 16.14 -6.68 4.60
N SER A 113 15.83 -6.23 5.82
CA SER A 113 15.75 -7.11 6.99
C SER A 113 14.60 -8.11 6.89
N PHE A 114 13.44 -7.67 6.39
CA PHE A 114 12.28 -8.53 6.18
C PHE A 114 12.51 -9.56 5.08
N PHE A 115 13.17 -9.17 3.98
CA PHE A 115 13.55 -10.08 2.91
C PHE A 115 14.52 -11.16 3.42
N GLY A 116 15.54 -10.79 4.21
CA GLY A 116 16.44 -11.75 4.84
C GLY A 116 15.73 -12.77 5.73
N LEU A 117 14.75 -12.34 6.53
CA LEU A 117 13.93 -13.23 7.35
C LEU A 117 13.06 -14.17 6.51
N ALA A 118 12.45 -13.66 5.44
CA ALA A 118 11.58 -14.44 4.56
C ALA A 118 12.36 -15.55 3.82
N VAL A 119 13.60 -15.27 3.39
CA VAL A 119 14.48 -16.29 2.79
C VAL A 119 14.92 -17.34 3.81
N TRP A 120 15.21 -16.95 5.05
CA TRP A 120 15.56 -17.89 6.11
C TRP A 120 14.40 -18.85 6.46
N LEU A 121 13.16 -18.36 6.50
CA LEU A 121 11.97 -19.18 6.74
C LEU A 121 11.58 -20.09 5.58
N TYR A 122 12.12 -19.84 4.38
CA TYR A 122 11.87 -20.64 3.20
C TYR A 122 12.84 -21.84 3.08
N GLN A 123 13.97 -21.80 3.79
CA GLN A 123 14.89 -22.94 3.96
C GLN A 123 14.40 -23.91 5.02
#